data_AF-A0A953WT57-F1
#
_entry.id   AF-A0A953WT57-F1
#
_cell.length_a   1.000
_cell.length_b   1.000
_cell.length_c   1.000
_cell.angle_alpha   90.00
_cell.angle_beta   90.00
_cell.angle_gamma   90.00
#
_symmetry.space_group_name_H-M   'P 1'
#
loop_
_entity.id
_entity.type
_entity.pdbx_description
1 polymer ?
#
loop_
_entity_poly.entity_id
_entity_poly.type
_entity_poly.pdbx_seq_one_letter_code
_entity_poly.pdbx_strand_id
1 'polypeptide(L)'
;NGSMPDADAEAGLMATAKLLQDLGHEVVEAGPDLDGEALGKYALFTISANIAAAFDDRGAMLGRAIRDDEMEPITASMARLGRTVPMVELARANNLFNAAAITYEQFLDDGGFDLTLSPVTHRAPDKLGTMSLAQDGEAMGKAIAGFGAHCPIFNQTGCPAMSVPLHWTDPTDEAPGGLPIGMMFGGRLGSESLLFRLAGQLEEARPWAGRRPPVWFA
;
A
#
# COMPACT_ATOMS: atom_id res chain seq x y z
N ASN A 1 -6.56 8.17 5.29
CA ASN A 1 -6.13 9.59 5.28
C ASN A 1 -7.04 10.47 4.40
N GLY A 2 -8.18 9.98 3.90
CA GLY A 2 -9.12 10.77 3.09
C GLY A 2 -8.63 11.09 1.67
N SER A 3 -7.50 10.53 1.21
CA SER A 3 -7.12 10.68 -0.19
C SER A 3 -8.05 9.84 -1.07
N MET A 4 -8.37 10.39 -2.24
CA MET A 4 -9.20 9.74 -3.25
C MET A 4 -8.32 9.33 -4.44
N PRO A 5 -8.67 8.24 -5.13
CA PRO A 5 -8.05 7.93 -6.40
C PRO A 5 -8.26 9.07 -7.41
N ASP A 6 -7.31 9.23 -8.33
CA ASP A 6 -7.48 10.05 -9.52
C ASP A 6 -8.43 9.38 -10.53
N ALA A 7 -8.69 10.06 -11.64
CA ALA A 7 -9.65 9.59 -12.63
C ALA A 7 -9.29 8.23 -13.26
N ASP A 8 -8.00 7.93 -13.48
CA ASP A 8 -7.56 6.65 -14.02
C ASP A 8 -7.74 5.53 -12.99
N ALA A 9 -7.29 5.74 -11.75
CA ALA A 9 -7.46 4.75 -10.68
C ALA A 9 -8.95 4.51 -10.35
N GLU A 10 -9.78 5.56 -10.38
CA GLU A 10 -11.23 5.46 -10.22
C GLU A 10 -11.88 4.70 -11.38
N ALA A 11 -11.47 4.96 -12.63
CA ALA A 11 -11.95 4.20 -13.79
C ALA A 11 -11.61 2.71 -13.66
N GLY A 12 -10.39 2.38 -13.19
CA GLY A 12 -9.98 1.01 -12.90
C GLY A 12 -10.82 0.34 -11.81
N LEU A 13 -11.13 1.07 -10.74
CA LEU A 13 -12.01 0.61 -9.66
C LEU A 13 -13.40 0.29 -10.18
N MET A 14 -14.03 1.22 -10.91
CA MET A 14 -15.37 1.06 -11.45
C MET A 14 -15.45 -0.07 -12.48
N ALA A 15 -14.45 -0.20 -13.35
CA ALA A 15 -14.37 -1.31 -14.31
C ALA A 15 -14.17 -2.67 -13.64
N THR A 16 -13.60 -2.70 -12.44
CA THR A 16 -13.40 -3.91 -11.64
C THR A 16 -14.65 -4.27 -10.87
N ALA A 17 -15.31 -3.29 -10.25
CA ALA A 17 -16.62 -3.47 -9.63
C ALA A 17 -17.63 -4.05 -10.62
N LYS A 18 -17.66 -3.51 -11.84
CA LYS A 18 -18.53 -4.04 -12.92
C LYS A 18 -18.18 -5.47 -13.31
N LEU A 19 -16.89 -5.81 -13.41
CA LEU A 19 -16.44 -7.17 -13.71
C LEU A 19 -16.88 -8.16 -12.63
N LEU A 20 -16.77 -7.78 -11.36
CA LEU A 20 -17.21 -8.60 -10.23
C LEU A 20 -18.73 -8.84 -10.28
N GLN A 21 -19.52 -7.79 -10.55
CA GLN A 21 -20.96 -7.89 -10.74
C GLN A 21 -21.33 -8.83 -11.90
N ASP A 22 -20.61 -8.76 -13.03
CA ASP A 22 -20.83 -9.64 -14.18
C ASP A 22 -20.50 -11.11 -13.88
N LEU A 23 -19.58 -11.35 -12.94
CA LEU A 23 -19.24 -12.67 -12.43
C LEU A 23 -20.22 -13.16 -11.34
N GLY A 24 -21.22 -12.35 -10.98
CA GLY A 24 -22.27 -12.68 -10.02
C GLY A 24 -21.97 -12.30 -8.57
N HIS A 25 -20.90 -11.54 -8.32
CA HIS A 25 -20.60 -11.02 -6.99
C HIS A 25 -21.43 -9.78 -6.65
N GLU A 26 -21.76 -9.62 -5.38
CA GLU A 26 -22.33 -8.37 -4.88
C GLU A 26 -21.21 -7.37 -4.57
N VAL A 27 -21.36 -6.12 -5.03
CA VAL A 27 -20.41 -5.06 -4.79
C VAL A 27 -21.14 -3.88 -4.17
N VAL A 28 -20.73 -3.53 -2.94
CA VAL A 28 -21.33 -2.48 -2.12
C VAL A 28 -20.27 -1.43 -1.81
N GLU A 29 -20.64 -0.15 -1.93
CA GLU A 29 -19.79 0.95 -1.47
C GLU A 29 -19.81 1.00 0.06
N ALA A 30 -18.75 0.51 0.68
CA ALA A 30 -18.58 0.48 2.12
C ALA A 30 -17.09 0.43 2.48
N GLY A 31 -16.75 0.85 3.69
CA GLY A 31 -15.39 0.75 4.23
C GLY A 31 -15.38 0.79 5.75
N PRO A 32 -14.33 0.22 6.38
CA PRO A 32 -14.18 0.27 7.83
C PRO A 32 -13.90 1.70 8.29
N ASP A 33 -14.43 2.08 9.45
CA ASP A 33 -14.12 3.36 10.08
C ASP A 33 -12.79 3.24 10.85
N LEU A 34 -11.72 3.80 10.26
CA LEU A 34 -10.37 3.70 10.77
C LEU A 34 -9.73 5.10 10.86
N ASP A 35 -9.04 5.36 11.97
CA ASP A 35 -8.26 6.59 12.15
C ASP A 35 -6.97 6.55 11.30
N GLY A 36 -7.11 6.89 10.03
CA GLY A 36 -5.99 6.88 9.08
C GLY A 36 -4.88 7.87 9.41
N GLU A 37 -5.14 8.94 10.17
CA GLU A 37 -4.11 9.89 10.60
C GLU A 37 -3.24 9.28 11.71
N ALA A 38 -3.88 8.72 12.74
CA ALA A 38 -3.17 8.05 13.83
C ALA A 38 -2.39 6.84 13.32
N LEU A 39 -2.99 6.04 12.43
CA LEU A 39 -2.33 4.90 11.79
C LEU A 39 -1.10 5.33 10.98
N GLY A 40 -1.21 6.40 10.18
CA GLY A 40 -0.09 6.96 9.42
C GLY A 40 1.03 7.48 10.32
N LYS A 41 0.70 8.23 11.38
CA LYS A 41 1.66 8.73 12.37
C LYS A 41 2.42 7.59 13.03
N TYR A 42 1.72 6.58 13.53
CA TYR A 42 2.36 5.47 14.24
C TYR A 42 3.13 4.53 13.30
N ALA A 43 2.72 4.41 12.04
CA ALA A 43 3.52 3.74 11.01
C ALA A 43 4.85 4.47 10.80
N LEU A 44 4.83 5.80 10.67
CA LEU A 44 6.05 6.61 10.55
C LEU A 44 6.97 6.42 11.77
N PHE A 45 6.42 6.45 12.99
CA PHE A 45 7.20 6.23 14.22
C PHE A 45 7.84 4.84 14.25
N THR A 46 7.07 3.81 13.93
CA THR A 46 7.53 2.41 13.91
C THR A 46 8.63 2.22 12.86
N ILE A 47 8.43 2.72 11.64
CA ILE A 47 9.43 2.65 10.55
C ILE A 47 10.70 3.40 10.96
N SER A 48 10.56 4.62 11.49
CA SER A 48 11.70 5.46 11.90
C SER A 48 12.53 4.80 13.01
N ALA A 49 11.87 4.22 14.01
CA ALA A 49 12.54 3.50 15.09
C ALA A 49 13.29 2.25 14.57
N ASN A 50 12.70 1.50 13.64
CA ASN A 50 13.35 0.33 13.03
C ASN A 50 14.55 0.74 12.15
N ILE A 51 14.46 1.84 11.40
CA ILE A 51 15.59 2.38 10.63
C ILE A 51 16.75 2.78 11.57
N ALA A 52 16.45 3.45 12.69
CA ALA A 52 17.46 3.82 13.67
C ALA A 52 18.17 2.59 14.26
N ALA A 53 17.41 1.55 14.64
CA ALA A 53 17.97 0.30 15.15
C ALA A 53 18.85 -0.41 14.09
N ALA A 54 18.37 -0.50 12.84
CA ALA A 54 19.14 -1.11 11.75
C ALA A 54 20.48 -0.39 11.49
N PHE A 55 20.54 0.92 11.69
CA PHE A 55 21.78 1.69 11.59
C PHE A 55 22.75 1.43 12.74
N ASP A 56 22.24 1.32 13.96
CA ASP A 56 23.08 1.02 15.12
C ASP A 56 23.68 -0.39 14.99
N ASP A 57 22.88 -1.38 14.55
CA ASP A 57 23.33 -2.73 14.25
C ASP A 57 24.38 -2.75 13.13
N ARG A 58 24.14 -2.02 12.04
CA ARG A 58 25.10 -1.92 10.94
C ARG A 58 26.40 -1.25 11.38
N GLY A 59 26.32 -0.22 12.22
CA GLY A 59 27.48 0.43 12.79
C GLY A 59 28.31 -0.51 13.67
N ALA A 60 27.64 -1.33 14.49
CA ALA A 60 28.30 -2.37 15.29
C ALA A 60 29.05 -3.37 14.40
N MET A 61 28.45 -3.81 13.29
CA MET A 61 29.10 -4.71 12.32
C MET A 61 30.34 -4.08 11.65
N LEU A 62 30.33 -2.77 11.44
CA LEU A 62 31.46 -2.04 10.86
C LEU A 62 32.53 -1.65 11.90
N GLY A 63 32.24 -1.83 13.19
CA GLY A 63 33.09 -1.35 14.29
C GLY A 63 33.14 0.18 14.43
N ARG A 64 32.19 0.90 13.81
CA ARG A 64 32.07 2.36 13.88
C ARG A 64 30.65 2.81 13.55
N ALA A 65 30.26 3.99 14.02
CA ALA A 65 29.01 4.59 13.58
C ALA A 65 28.96 4.80 12.05
N ILE A 66 27.74 4.70 11.49
CA ILE A 66 27.45 5.09 10.10
C ILE A 66 27.60 6.60 10.00
N ARG A 67 28.31 7.08 8.97
CA ARG A 67 28.50 8.51 8.75
C ARG A 67 27.31 9.11 7.99
N ASP A 68 27.07 10.39 8.19
CA ASP A 68 25.98 11.11 7.52
C ASP A 68 26.11 11.12 5.98
N ASP A 69 27.33 11.10 5.44
CA ASP A 69 27.60 11.05 4.00
C ASP A 69 27.40 9.65 3.37
N GLU A 70 27.10 8.64 4.19
CA GLU A 70 26.86 7.26 3.77
C GLU A 70 25.35 6.94 3.67
N MET A 71 24.48 7.95 3.83
CA MET A 71 23.04 7.79 3.91
C MET A 71 22.29 8.70 2.93
N GLU A 72 21.15 8.25 2.41
CA GLU A 72 20.24 9.19 1.77
C GLU A 72 19.63 10.17 2.80
N PRO A 73 19.40 11.44 2.43
CA PRO A 73 18.85 12.46 3.33
C PRO A 73 17.56 12.04 4.06
N ILE A 74 16.62 11.40 3.34
CA ILE A 74 15.36 10.91 3.90
C ILE A 74 15.61 9.85 4.97
N THR A 75 16.44 8.85 4.66
CA THR A 75 16.76 7.74 5.55
C THR A 75 17.45 8.24 6.82
N ALA A 76 18.40 9.17 6.69
CA ALA A 76 19.05 9.81 7.83
C ALA A 76 18.06 10.61 8.70
N SER A 77 17.09 11.30 8.09
CA SER A 77 16.04 12.03 8.80
C SER A 77 15.14 11.10 9.61
N MET A 78 14.70 9.98 9.01
CA MET A 78 13.92 8.95 9.71
C MET A 78 14.69 8.33 10.86
N ALA A 79 15.98 8.04 10.70
CA ALA A 79 16.81 7.53 11.80
C ALA A 79 16.91 8.53 12.95
N ARG A 80 17.04 9.83 12.68
CA ARG A 80 17.03 10.88 13.71
C ARG A 80 15.67 10.94 14.43
N LEU A 81 14.56 10.90 13.69
CA LEU A 81 13.22 10.84 14.28
C LEU A 81 13.06 9.60 15.17
N GLY A 82 13.49 8.42 14.68
CA GLY A 82 13.40 7.15 15.40
C GLY A 82 14.06 7.18 16.78
N ARG A 83 15.19 7.89 16.91
CA ARG A 83 15.89 8.08 18.19
C ARG A 83 15.16 9.00 19.17
N THR A 84 14.18 9.77 18.70
CA THR A 84 13.35 10.63 19.56
C THR A 84 12.03 9.98 19.97
N VAL A 85 11.65 8.86 19.36
CA VAL A 85 10.37 8.18 19.65
C VAL A 85 10.46 7.45 20.99
N PRO A 86 9.66 7.80 22.00
CA PRO A 86 9.62 7.08 23.27
C PRO A 86 9.05 5.67 23.10
N MET A 87 9.55 4.68 23.85
CA MET A 87 9.03 3.30 23.83
C MET A 87 7.52 3.22 24.11
N VAL A 88 6.98 4.14 24.93
CA VAL A 88 5.54 4.21 25.22
C VAL A 88 4.71 4.55 23.97
N GLU A 89 5.25 5.33 23.03
CA GLU A 89 4.56 5.62 21.76
C GLU A 89 4.58 4.40 20.82
N LEU A 90 5.63 3.58 20.86
CA LEU A 90 5.65 2.30 20.13
C LEU A 90 4.66 1.29 20.73
N ALA A 91 4.52 1.24 22.06
CA ALA A 91 3.49 0.42 22.70
C ALA A 91 2.07 0.87 22.29
N ARG A 92 1.84 2.19 22.18
CA ARG A 92 0.58 2.75 21.70
C ARG A 92 0.34 2.44 20.22
N ALA A 93 1.38 2.51 19.39
CA ALA A 93 1.32 2.10 17.99
C ALA A 93 0.83 0.65 17.86
N ASN A 94 1.44 -0.29 18.58
CA ASN A 94 1.04 -1.70 18.55
C ASN A 94 -0.41 -1.90 19.00
N ASN A 95 -0.84 -1.20 20.05
CA ASN A 95 -2.24 -1.29 20.51
C ASN A 95 -3.21 -0.73 19.47
N LEU A 96 -2.86 0.37 18.79
CA LEU A 96 -3.69 0.91 17.72
C LEU A 96 -3.78 -0.05 16.53
N PHE A 97 -2.66 -0.65 16.11
CA PHE A 97 -2.65 -1.61 14.99
C PHE A 97 -3.50 -2.85 15.31
N ASN A 98 -3.42 -3.37 16.54
CA ASN A 98 -4.29 -4.45 16.99
C ASN A 98 -5.76 -4.05 17.00
N ALA A 99 -6.08 -2.84 17.48
CA ALA A 99 -7.44 -2.33 17.46
C ALA A 99 -7.97 -2.17 16.02
N ALA A 100 -7.15 -1.64 15.11
CA ALA A 100 -7.49 -1.52 13.70
C ALA A 100 -7.73 -2.88 13.03
N ALA A 101 -6.97 -3.92 13.40
CA ALA A 101 -7.20 -5.28 12.91
C ALA A 101 -8.57 -5.81 13.35
N ILE A 102 -8.93 -5.61 14.63
CA ILE A 102 -10.23 -5.99 15.17
C ILE A 102 -11.35 -5.22 14.48
N THR A 103 -11.22 -3.90 14.31
CA THR A 103 -12.21 -3.07 13.62
C THR A 103 -12.40 -3.48 12.16
N TYR A 104 -11.32 -3.80 11.45
CA TYR A 104 -11.39 -4.28 10.08
C TYR A 104 -12.13 -5.62 9.98
N GLU A 105 -11.83 -6.58 10.87
CA GLU A 105 -12.52 -7.86 10.92
C GLU A 105 -13.99 -7.73 11.30
N GLN A 106 -14.32 -6.90 12.29
CA GLN A 106 -15.70 -6.61 12.69
C GLN A 106 -16.49 -5.96 11.56
N PHE A 107 -15.88 -5.02 10.82
CA PHE A 107 -16.52 -4.41 9.66
C PHE A 107 -16.92 -5.46 8.61
N LEU A 108 -16.02 -6.41 8.31
CA LEU A 108 -16.32 -7.49 7.38
C LEU A 108 -17.42 -8.43 7.92
N ASP A 109 -17.34 -8.80 9.20
CA ASP A 109 -18.29 -9.73 9.84
C ASP A 109 -19.71 -9.12 9.98
N ASP A 110 -19.81 -7.92 10.58
CA ASP A 110 -21.08 -7.22 10.81
C ASP A 110 -21.75 -6.78 9.49
N GLY A 111 -20.92 -6.42 8.49
CA GLY A 111 -21.37 -6.05 7.15
C GLY A 111 -21.71 -7.24 6.24
N GLY A 112 -21.36 -8.46 6.64
CA GLY A 112 -21.51 -9.65 5.81
C GLY A 112 -20.64 -9.64 4.55
N PHE A 113 -19.49 -8.95 4.62
CA PHE A 113 -18.56 -8.81 3.50
C PHE A 113 -17.46 -9.86 3.56
N ASP A 114 -17.14 -10.43 2.40
CA ASP A 114 -16.04 -11.38 2.25
C ASP A 114 -14.68 -10.70 2.10
N LEU A 115 -14.63 -9.63 1.31
CA LEU A 115 -13.42 -8.91 0.90
C LEU A 115 -13.68 -7.42 0.73
N THR A 116 -12.67 -6.58 0.94
CA THR A 116 -12.67 -5.16 0.53
C THR A 116 -11.97 -4.98 -0.81
N LEU A 117 -12.43 -4.04 -1.64
CA LEU A 117 -11.81 -3.65 -2.90
C LEU A 117 -11.38 -2.18 -2.87
N SER A 118 -10.16 -1.89 -3.31
CA SER A 118 -9.68 -0.53 -3.62
C SER A 118 -8.66 -0.57 -4.76
N PRO A 119 -8.33 0.56 -5.41
CA PRO A 119 -7.08 0.65 -6.17
C PRO A 119 -5.88 0.37 -5.25
N VAL A 120 -4.85 -0.28 -5.77
CA VAL A 120 -3.56 -0.45 -5.07
C VAL A 120 -2.87 0.90 -4.97
N THR A 121 -2.87 1.64 -6.08
CA THR A 121 -2.38 3.00 -6.17
C THR A 121 -3.51 3.94 -6.59
N HIS A 122 -3.51 5.15 -6.04
CA HIS A 122 -4.47 6.21 -6.33
C HIS A 122 -4.16 6.97 -7.62
N ARG A 123 -3.08 6.62 -8.31
CA ARG A 123 -2.72 7.16 -9.62
C ARG A 123 -1.80 6.19 -10.37
N ALA A 124 -1.55 6.50 -11.64
CA ALA A 124 -0.54 5.83 -12.45
C ALA A 124 0.87 5.92 -11.82
N PRO A 125 1.78 4.97 -12.12
CA PRO A 125 3.18 5.05 -11.70
C PRO A 125 3.81 6.41 -12.00
N ASP A 126 4.39 7.03 -10.98
CA ASP A 126 5.05 8.33 -11.12
C ASP A 126 6.31 8.24 -11.99
N LYS A 127 6.68 9.36 -12.62
CA LYS A 127 7.95 9.50 -13.33
C LYS A 127 9.14 9.32 -12.37
N LEU A 128 10.25 8.84 -12.93
CA LEU A 128 11.52 8.73 -12.20
C LEU A 128 11.92 10.10 -11.61
N GLY A 129 12.34 10.10 -10.35
CA GLY A 129 12.73 11.30 -9.61
C GLY A 129 11.65 11.89 -8.70
N THR A 130 10.35 11.64 -8.96
CA THR A 130 9.25 12.16 -8.13
C THR A 130 9.30 11.69 -6.67
N MET A 131 9.72 10.44 -6.45
CA MET A 131 9.92 9.85 -5.12
C MET A 131 11.41 9.65 -4.81
N SER A 132 12.26 10.60 -5.20
CA SER A 132 13.70 10.52 -4.94
C SER A 132 14.01 10.56 -3.44
N LEU A 133 14.88 9.68 -2.95
CA LEU A 133 15.35 9.72 -1.56
C LEU A 133 16.31 10.89 -1.26
N ALA A 134 16.70 11.64 -2.29
CA ALA A 134 17.51 12.84 -2.17
C ALA A 134 16.70 14.12 -1.91
N GLN A 135 15.36 14.05 -1.97
CA GLN A 135 14.49 15.21 -1.70
C GLN A 135 14.23 15.41 -0.20
N ASP A 136 13.52 16.49 0.15
CA ASP A 136 13.12 16.72 1.54
C ASP A 136 11.99 15.77 1.99
N GLY A 137 11.88 15.59 3.31
CA GLY A 137 10.94 14.64 3.92
C GLY A 137 9.47 15.00 3.71
N GLU A 138 9.14 16.28 3.59
CA GLU A 138 7.76 16.72 3.41
C GLU A 138 7.26 16.45 1.99
N ALA A 139 8.09 16.76 0.98
CA ALA A 139 7.84 16.45 -0.41
C ALA A 139 7.68 14.94 -0.62
N MET A 140 8.56 14.14 -0.02
CA MET A 140 8.45 12.68 -0.07
C MET A 140 7.18 12.16 0.61
N GLY A 141 6.85 12.70 1.79
CA GLY A 141 5.62 12.33 2.52
C GLY A 141 4.36 12.60 1.71
N LYS A 142 4.27 13.77 1.07
CA LYS A 142 3.15 14.14 0.18
C LYS A 142 3.07 13.22 -1.04
N ALA A 143 4.20 12.91 -1.67
CA ALA A 143 4.25 12.03 -2.83
C ALA A 143 3.77 10.61 -2.51
N ILE A 144 4.22 10.04 -1.37
CA ILE A 144 3.84 8.68 -0.92
C ILE A 144 2.36 8.63 -0.49
N ALA A 145 1.91 9.58 0.33
CA ALA A 145 0.59 9.52 0.96
C ALA A 145 -0.56 9.51 -0.05
N GLY A 146 -0.40 10.18 -1.19
CA GLY A 146 -1.38 10.15 -2.29
C GLY A 146 -1.14 9.06 -3.33
N PHE A 147 -0.13 8.19 -3.17
CA PHE A 147 0.17 7.13 -4.14
C PHE A 147 -0.46 5.80 -3.74
N GLY A 148 -0.18 5.28 -2.54
CA GLY A 148 -0.62 3.94 -2.12
C GLY A 148 -1.38 3.95 -0.79
N ALA A 149 -2.41 4.78 -0.66
CA ALA A 149 -3.01 5.12 0.63
C ALA A 149 -3.61 3.93 1.40
N HIS A 150 -4.07 2.89 0.70
CA HIS A 150 -4.69 1.73 1.32
C HIS A 150 -3.71 0.61 1.66
N CYS A 151 -2.57 0.49 0.97
CA CYS A 151 -1.61 -0.60 1.22
C CYS A 151 -1.13 -0.69 2.70
N PRO A 152 -0.85 0.43 3.39
CA PRO A 152 -0.38 0.38 4.78
C PRO A 152 -1.33 -0.31 5.75
N ILE A 153 -2.65 -0.31 5.51
CA ILE A 153 -3.58 -0.92 6.47
C ILE A 153 -3.31 -2.42 6.62
N PHE A 154 -3.04 -3.12 5.52
CA PHE A 154 -2.79 -4.55 5.52
C PHE A 154 -1.44 -4.91 6.16
N ASN A 155 -0.46 -4.01 6.10
CA ASN A 155 0.79 -4.18 6.87
C ASN A 155 0.56 -4.03 8.38
N GLN A 156 -0.34 -3.13 8.78
CA GLN A 156 -0.62 -2.82 10.18
C GLN A 156 -1.54 -3.84 10.82
N THR A 157 -2.58 -4.27 10.12
CA THR A 157 -3.54 -5.25 10.62
C THR A 157 -3.04 -6.70 10.47
N GLY A 158 -2.07 -6.93 9.60
CA GLY A 158 -1.60 -8.27 9.23
C GLY A 158 -2.62 -9.08 8.42
N CYS A 159 -3.73 -8.47 8.02
CA CYS A 159 -4.74 -9.10 7.17
C CYS A 159 -4.19 -9.31 5.75
N PRO A 160 -4.52 -10.43 5.09
CA PRO A 160 -4.03 -10.71 3.75
C PRO A 160 -4.66 -9.77 2.73
N ALA A 161 -3.84 -9.31 1.78
CA ALA A 161 -4.30 -8.59 0.60
C ALA A 161 -3.53 -9.02 -0.65
N MET A 162 -4.17 -8.90 -1.80
CA MET A 162 -3.57 -9.17 -3.12
C MET A 162 -3.74 -7.99 -4.05
N SER A 163 -2.79 -7.81 -4.97
CA SER A 163 -2.86 -6.86 -6.09
C SER A 163 -3.07 -7.62 -7.38
N VAL A 164 -4.15 -7.31 -8.12
CA VAL A 164 -4.50 -7.93 -9.40
C VAL A 164 -4.42 -6.89 -10.52
N PRO A 165 -3.68 -7.11 -11.62
CA PRO A 165 -3.51 -6.11 -12.69
C PRO A 165 -4.73 -6.10 -13.62
N LEU A 166 -5.78 -5.38 -13.22
CA LEU A 166 -7.07 -5.33 -13.92
C LEU A 166 -7.29 -4.06 -14.74
N HIS A 167 -6.40 -3.07 -14.60
CA HIS A 167 -6.53 -1.78 -15.25
C HIS A 167 -5.20 -1.25 -15.77
N TRP A 168 -5.27 -0.55 -16.90
CA TRP A 168 -4.17 0.22 -17.46
C TRP A 168 -4.74 1.57 -17.90
N THR A 169 -3.93 2.61 -17.72
CA THR A 169 -4.24 3.94 -18.25
C THR A 169 -4.36 3.91 -19.78
N ASP A 170 -4.90 4.98 -20.34
CA ASP A 170 -4.83 5.19 -21.78
C ASP A 170 -3.38 5.21 -22.29
N PRO A 171 -3.13 4.69 -23.51
CA PRO A 171 -1.83 4.79 -24.16
C PRO A 171 -1.34 6.23 -24.32
N THR A 172 -0.05 6.44 -24.12
CA THR A 172 0.65 7.69 -24.42
C THR A 172 1.89 7.42 -25.27
N ASP A 173 2.52 8.47 -25.81
CA ASP A 173 3.79 8.33 -26.55
C ASP A 173 4.89 7.69 -25.70
N GLU A 174 4.91 7.99 -24.39
CA GLU A 174 5.87 7.44 -23.43
C GLU A 174 5.47 6.03 -22.94
N ALA A 175 4.18 5.69 -23.02
CA ALA A 175 3.62 4.41 -22.57
C ALA A 175 2.57 3.89 -23.58
N PRO A 176 2.98 3.35 -24.74
CA PRO A 176 2.06 2.93 -25.80
C PRO A 176 1.14 1.76 -25.42
N GLY A 177 1.47 1.02 -24.35
CA GLY A 177 0.61 -0.01 -23.77
C GLY A 177 -0.29 0.49 -22.64
N GLY A 178 -0.20 1.76 -22.27
CA GLY A 178 -0.69 2.29 -20.99
C GLY A 178 0.18 1.86 -19.81
N LEU A 179 0.01 2.51 -18.65
CA LEU A 179 0.65 2.12 -17.41
C LEU A 179 -0.29 1.28 -16.54
N PRO A 180 0.18 0.18 -15.92
CA PRO A 180 -0.68 -0.67 -15.12
C PRO A 180 -1.07 0.00 -13.80
N ILE A 181 -2.32 -0.18 -13.39
CA ILE A 181 -2.82 0.14 -12.04
C ILE A 181 -3.47 -1.14 -11.48
N GLY A 182 -2.92 -1.63 -10.37
CA GLY A 182 -3.43 -2.82 -9.71
C GLY A 182 -4.71 -2.53 -8.92
N MET A 183 -5.56 -3.54 -8.79
CA MET A 183 -6.74 -3.53 -7.91
C MET A 183 -6.46 -4.42 -6.71
N MET A 184 -6.62 -3.84 -5.54
CA MET A 184 -6.30 -4.46 -4.27
C MET A 184 -7.55 -5.10 -3.67
N PHE A 185 -7.42 -6.37 -3.32
CA PHE A 185 -8.45 -7.10 -2.57
C PHE A 185 -7.88 -7.46 -1.21
N GLY A 186 -8.58 -7.06 -0.16
CA GLY A 186 -8.23 -7.37 1.23
C GLY A 186 -9.23 -8.33 1.86
N GLY A 187 -8.76 -9.30 2.64
CA GLY A 187 -9.62 -10.27 3.32
C GLY A 187 -9.36 -10.32 4.83
N ARG A 188 -10.17 -11.12 5.55
CA ARG A 188 -9.93 -11.43 6.96
C ARG A 188 -8.65 -12.23 7.16
N LEU A 189 -8.12 -12.26 8.39
CA LEU A 189 -6.96 -13.06 8.71
C LEU A 189 -7.19 -14.54 8.35
N GLY A 190 -6.29 -15.13 7.57
CA GLY A 190 -6.40 -16.53 7.12
C GLY A 190 -7.27 -16.76 5.88
N SER A 191 -7.78 -15.70 5.24
CA SER A 191 -8.65 -15.79 4.04
C SER A 191 -7.90 -15.82 2.70
N GLU A 192 -6.62 -16.20 2.68
CA GLU A 192 -5.81 -16.26 1.45
C GLU A 192 -6.41 -17.20 0.41
N SER A 193 -7.01 -18.32 0.84
CA SER A 193 -7.68 -19.25 -0.08
C SER A 193 -8.85 -18.62 -0.83
N LEU A 194 -9.53 -17.64 -0.23
CA LEU A 194 -10.59 -16.88 -0.88
C LEU A 194 -10.02 -15.88 -1.89
N LEU A 195 -8.95 -15.17 -1.50
CA LEU A 195 -8.22 -14.26 -2.40
C LEU A 195 -7.74 -15.00 -3.64
N PHE A 196 -7.08 -16.16 -3.49
CA PHE A 196 -6.61 -16.95 -4.64
C PHE A 196 -7.76 -17.47 -5.51
N ARG A 197 -8.88 -17.89 -4.93
CA ARG A 197 -10.06 -18.30 -5.71
C ARG A 197 -10.63 -17.15 -6.53
N LEU A 198 -10.72 -15.95 -5.94
CA LEU A 198 -11.17 -14.77 -6.66
C LEU A 198 -10.16 -14.39 -7.76
N ALA A 199 -8.86 -14.42 -7.47
CA ALA A 199 -7.82 -14.13 -8.46
C ALA A 199 -7.94 -15.04 -9.69
N GLY A 200 -8.19 -16.34 -9.49
CA GLY A 200 -8.42 -17.28 -10.60
C GLY A 200 -9.62 -16.90 -11.47
N GLN A 201 -10.75 -16.53 -10.86
CA GLN A 201 -11.93 -16.06 -11.62
C GLN A 201 -11.63 -14.79 -12.42
N LEU A 202 -10.93 -13.83 -11.80
CA LEU A 202 -10.56 -12.58 -12.43
C LEU A 202 -9.57 -12.80 -13.58
N GLU A 203 -8.61 -13.72 -13.42
CA GLU A 203 -7.65 -14.09 -14.47
C GLU A 203 -8.34 -14.75 -15.66
N GLU A 204 -9.29 -15.67 -15.42
CA GLU A 204 -10.07 -16.31 -16.48
C GLU A 204 -10.96 -15.29 -17.22
N ALA A 205 -11.61 -14.38 -16.49
CA ALA A 205 -12.56 -13.41 -17.05
C ALA A 205 -11.87 -12.25 -17.77
N ARG A 206 -10.70 -11.82 -17.30
CA ARG A 206 -9.90 -10.74 -17.92
C ARG A 206 -8.41 -11.12 -17.92
N PRO A 207 -7.96 -12.00 -18.84
CA PRO A 207 -6.59 -12.45 -18.86
C PRO A 207 -5.58 -11.31 -19.11
N TRP A 208 -4.56 -11.20 -18.26
CA TRP A 208 -3.48 -10.21 -18.42
C TRP A 208 -2.14 -10.81 -18.87
N ALA A 209 -2.01 -12.15 -18.96
CA ALA A 209 -0.75 -12.81 -19.33
C ALA A 209 -0.19 -12.37 -20.71
N GLY A 210 -1.06 -11.88 -21.60
CA GLY A 210 -0.65 -11.31 -22.90
C GLY A 210 -0.14 -9.87 -22.83
N ARG A 211 -0.35 -9.15 -21.73
CA ARG A 211 0.11 -7.77 -21.53
C ARG A 211 1.59 -7.78 -21.16
N ARG A 212 2.44 -7.48 -22.13
CA ARG A 212 3.89 -7.46 -21.96
C ARG A 212 4.42 -6.03 -21.91
N PRO A 213 5.37 -5.72 -21.02
CA PRO A 213 6.06 -4.44 -21.05
C PRO A 213 6.93 -4.31 -22.31
N PRO A 214 7.29 -3.08 -22.73
CA PRO A 214 8.18 -2.86 -23.87
C PRO A 214 9.55 -3.53 -23.72
N VAL A 215 10.02 -3.68 -22.47
CA VAL A 215 11.23 -4.44 -22.12
C VAL A 215 10.80 -5.81 -21.61
N TRP A 216 10.72 -6.80 -22.51
CA TRP A 216 10.34 -8.17 -22.21
C TRP A 216 11.25 -9.15 -22.95
N PHE A 217 11.76 -10.16 -22.24
CA PHE A 217 12.55 -11.26 -22.81
C PHE A 217 11.81 -12.58 -22.58
N ALA A 218 11.75 -13.41 -23.62
CA ALA A 218 11.06 -14.70 -23.62
C ALA A 218 12.01 -15.86 -23.27
#